data_AF-A0A800AK84-F1
#
_entry.id   AF-A0A800AK84-F1
#
_cell.length_a   1.000
_cell.length_b   1.000
_cell.length_c   1.000
_cell.angle_alpha   90.00
_cell.angle_beta   90.00
_cell.angle_gamma   90.00
#
_symmetry.space_group_name_H-M   'P 1'
#
loop_
_entity.id
_entity.type
_entity.pdbx_description
1 polymer ?
#
loop_
_entity_poly.entity_id
_entity_poly.type
_entity_poly.pdbx_seq_one_letter_code
_entity_poly.pdbx_strand_id
1 'polypeptide(L)'
;MKSVDYVPLTGLKLRRIWIPYQDAGVLEYWLIDPLQRRAEFYRLHENCYELVPFERNRIFRSTAMEGFWLDVEWLFAEPLPKSYEKLQEILGNL
;
A
#
# COMPACT_ATOMS: atom_id res chain seq x y z
N MET A 1 5.67 -5.50 -29.28
CA MET A 1 5.33 -5.25 -27.87
C MET A 1 4.00 -4.51 -27.88
N LYS A 2 2.87 -5.20 -27.62
CA LYS A 2 1.56 -4.52 -27.65
C LYS A 2 1.50 -3.61 -26.44
N SER A 3 1.19 -2.34 -26.67
CA SER A 3 0.78 -1.41 -25.62
C SER A 3 -0.40 -2.06 -24.89
N VAL A 4 -0.17 -2.49 -23.65
CA VAL A 4 -1.28 -2.75 -22.75
C VAL A 4 -1.75 -1.36 -22.36
N ASP A 5 -2.88 -0.93 -22.91
CA ASP A 5 -3.45 0.37 -22.57
C ASP A 5 -3.66 0.40 -21.06
N TYR A 6 -2.90 1.25 -20.38
CA TYR A 6 -3.01 1.43 -18.94
C TYR A 6 -4.40 1.99 -18.65
N VAL A 7 -5.23 1.18 -17.98
CA VAL A 7 -6.54 1.60 -17.50
C VAL A 7 -6.41 1.86 -16.01
N PRO A 8 -6.40 3.13 -15.56
CA PRO A 8 -6.27 3.45 -14.14
C PRO A 8 -7.36 2.76 -13.35
N LEU A 9 -6.98 2.25 -12.17
CA LEU A 9 -7.91 1.62 -11.26
C LEU A 9 -8.74 2.73 -10.60
N THR A 10 -9.97 2.90 -11.07
CA THR A 10 -10.91 3.93 -10.56
C THR A 10 -12.26 3.32 -10.21
N GLY A 11 -12.93 3.91 -9.20
CA GLY A 11 -14.35 3.69 -8.90
C GLY A 11 -14.82 2.23 -8.86
N LEU A 12 -15.84 1.90 -9.66
CA LEU A 12 -16.47 0.56 -9.70
C LEU A 12 -15.52 -0.57 -10.09
N LYS A 13 -14.44 -0.27 -10.84
CA LYS A 13 -13.46 -1.29 -11.26
C LYS A 13 -12.61 -1.75 -10.09
N LEU A 14 -12.21 -0.83 -9.21
CA LEU A 14 -11.59 -1.15 -7.92
C LEU A 14 -12.55 -1.94 -7.03
N ARG A 15 -13.84 -1.55 -7.03
CA ARG A 15 -14.84 -2.23 -6.20
C ARG A 15 -14.96 -3.72 -6.48
N ARG A 16 -14.78 -4.16 -7.72
CA ARG A 16 -14.84 -5.60 -8.04
C ARG A 16 -13.59 -6.37 -7.61
N ILE A 17 -12.45 -5.70 -7.49
CA ILE A 17 -11.16 -6.33 -7.17
C ILE A 17 -11.01 -6.54 -5.67
N TRP A 18 -11.45 -5.59 -4.84
CA TRP A 18 -11.24 -5.68 -3.38
C TRP A 18 -12.32 -6.52 -2.64
N ILE A 19 -13.50 -6.78 -3.23
CA ILE A 19 -14.63 -7.47 -2.57
C ILE A 19 -14.21 -8.86 -2.07
N PRO A 20 -13.56 -9.71 -2.87
CA PRO A 20 -13.13 -11.03 -2.39
C PRO A 20 -12.19 -10.94 -1.18
N TYR A 21 -11.34 -9.92 -1.11
CA TYR A 21 -10.45 -9.72 0.03
C TYR A 21 -11.20 -9.16 1.25
N GLN A 22 -12.17 -8.27 1.02
CA GLN A 22 -13.03 -7.72 2.06
C GLN A 22 -13.86 -8.82 2.72
N ASP A 23 -14.53 -9.64 1.89
CA ASP A 23 -15.36 -10.76 2.31
C ASP A 23 -14.54 -11.85 3.02
N ALA A 24 -13.27 -12.03 2.63
CA ALA A 24 -12.33 -12.92 3.29
C ALA A 24 -11.72 -12.36 4.58
N GLY A 25 -12.05 -11.11 4.98
CA GLY A 25 -11.59 -10.52 6.23
C GLY A 25 -10.12 -10.08 6.21
N VAL A 26 -9.54 -9.80 5.04
CA VAL A 26 -8.15 -9.32 4.96
C VAL A 26 -8.05 -7.94 5.63
N LEU A 27 -7.22 -7.84 6.67
CA LEU A 27 -7.19 -6.66 7.54
C LEU A 27 -6.70 -5.40 6.84
N GLU A 28 -5.78 -5.55 5.89
CA GLU A 28 -5.18 -4.44 5.16
C GLU A 28 -5.06 -4.75 3.66
N TYR A 29 -5.48 -3.79 2.83
CA TYR A 29 -5.40 -3.88 1.37
C TYR A 29 -4.58 -2.71 0.85
N TRP A 30 -3.42 -2.98 0.26
CA TRP A 30 -2.50 -1.94 -0.23
C TRP A 30 -2.52 -1.90 -1.75
N LEU A 31 -2.89 -0.75 -2.30
CA LEU A 31 -2.90 -0.46 -3.73
C LEU A 31 -1.68 0.40 -4.06
N ILE A 32 -0.72 -0.17 -4.79
CA ILE A 32 0.49 0.53 -5.20
C ILE A 32 0.47 0.65 -6.73
N ASP A 33 0.53 1.87 -7.23
CA ASP A 33 0.63 2.19 -8.65
C ASP A 33 1.98 2.88 -8.94
N PRO A 34 3.00 2.11 -9.40
CA PRO A 34 4.31 2.66 -9.72
C PRO A 34 4.30 3.65 -10.89
N LEU A 35 3.37 3.50 -11.83
CA LEU A 35 3.31 4.36 -13.03
C LEU A 35 2.79 5.75 -12.68
N GLN A 36 1.79 5.83 -11.79
CA GLN A 36 1.24 7.09 -11.30
C GLN A 36 1.92 7.59 -10.02
N ARG A 37 2.91 6.86 -9.49
CA ARG A 37 3.57 7.14 -8.19
C ARG A 37 2.57 7.35 -7.06
N ARG A 38 1.53 6.51 -7.01
CA ARG A 38 0.42 6.60 -6.05
C ARG A 38 0.38 5.35 -5.20
N ALA A 39 0.23 5.51 -3.89
CA ALA A 39 -0.06 4.40 -2.98
C ALA A 39 -1.27 4.74 -2.12
N GLU A 40 -2.18 3.77 -1.98
CA GLU A 40 -3.36 3.87 -1.13
C GLU A 40 -3.45 2.62 -0.27
N PHE A 41 -3.61 2.83 1.03
CA PHE A 41 -3.64 1.75 2.00
C PHE A 41 -5.01 1.78 2.64
N TYR A 42 -5.67 0.63 2.68
CA TYR A 42 -6.99 0.49 3.25
C TYR A 42 -6.94 -0.47 4.42
N ARG A 43 -7.77 -0.21 5.43
CA ARG A 43 -7.97 -1.10 6.57
C ARG A 43 -9.40 -1.57 6.60
N LEU A 44 -9.62 -2.83 6.94
CA LEU A 44 -10.94 -3.38 7.17
C LEU A 44 -11.48 -2.86 8.51
N HIS A 45 -12.59 -2.13 8.47
CA HIS A 45 -13.34 -1.67 9.63
C HIS A 45 -14.83 -2.01 9.42
N GLU A 46 -15.45 -2.69 10.37
CA GLU A 46 -16.87 -3.09 10.29
C GLU A 46 -17.28 -3.71 8.94
N ASN A 47 -16.43 -4.57 8.38
CA ASN A 47 -16.58 -5.24 7.07
C ASN A 47 -16.46 -4.34 5.83
N CYS A 48 -15.97 -3.12 5.95
CA CYS A 48 -15.69 -2.23 4.83
C CYS A 48 -14.24 -1.78 4.84
N TYR A 49 -13.64 -1.64 3.65
CA TYR A 49 -12.32 -1.03 3.53
C TYR A 49 -12.38 0.50 3.63
N GLU A 50 -11.63 1.06 4.57
CA GLU A 50 -11.47 2.49 4.78
C GLU A 50 -10.06 2.93 4.44
N LEU A 51 -9.92 4.09 3.78
CA LEU A 51 -8.61 4.65 3.42
C LEU A 51 -7.86 5.10 4.68
N VAL A 52 -6.60 4.67 4.81
CA VAL A 52 -5.73 5.02 5.92
C VAL A 52 -4.86 6.22 5.54
N PRO A 53 -4.95 7.35 6.27
CA PRO A 53 -4.04 8.47 6.06
C PRO A 53 -2.63 8.12 6.55
N PHE A 54 -1.61 8.61 5.84
CA PHE A 54 -0.22 8.44 6.26
C PHE A 54 0.16 9.46 7.34
N GLU A 55 0.89 9.02 8.36
CA GLU A 55 1.51 9.90 9.34
C GLU A 55 2.48 10.85 8.63
N ARG A 56 2.33 12.15 8.89
CA ARG A 56 3.12 13.21 8.24
C ARG A 56 3.11 13.12 6.71
N ASN A 57 2.03 12.60 6.13
CA ASN A 57 1.87 12.33 4.70
C ASN A 57 2.91 11.38 4.08
N ARG A 58 3.59 10.56 4.90
CA ARG A 58 4.71 9.72 4.42
C ARG A 58 4.78 8.34 5.05
N ILE A 59 4.43 8.20 6.32
CA ILE A 59 4.62 6.95 7.07
C ILE A 59 3.29 6.21 7.20
N PHE A 60 3.23 4.99 6.69
CA PHE A 60 2.16 4.05 6.97
C PHE A 60 2.56 3.13 8.14
N ARG A 61 1.64 2.87 9.06
CA ARG A 61 1.83 1.90 10.15
C ARG A 61 0.84 0.75 10.00
N SER A 62 1.36 -0.46 9.92
CA SER A 62 0.53 -1.65 9.83
C SER A 62 -0.05 -1.98 11.21
N THR A 63 -1.32 -2.33 11.18
CA THR A 63 -2.07 -2.98 12.25
C THR A 63 -2.18 -4.49 12.04
N ALA A 64 -2.02 -4.95 10.79
CA ALA A 64 -1.95 -6.39 10.48
C ALA A 64 -0.60 -7.00 10.86
N MET A 65 0.47 -6.19 10.85
CA MET A 65 1.83 -6.57 11.23
C MET A 65 2.34 -5.61 12.32
N GLU A 66 2.25 -6.03 13.57
CA GLU A 66 2.67 -5.20 14.72
C GLU A 66 4.15 -4.80 14.61
N GLY A 67 4.44 -3.52 14.83
CA GLY A 67 5.77 -2.95 14.71
C GLY A 67 6.22 -2.64 13.27
N PHE A 68 5.51 -3.14 12.26
CA PHE A 68 5.83 -2.83 10.87
C PHE A 68 5.35 -1.42 10.49
N TRP A 69 6.25 -0.65 9.90
CA TRP A 69 5.96 0.64 9.30
C TRP A 69 6.65 0.75 7.95
N LEU A 70 6.11 1.59 7.09
CA LEU A 70 6.64 1.83 5.76
C LEU A 70 6.63 3.31 5.47
N ASP A 71 7.78 3.84 5.08
CA ASP A 71 7.85 5.12 4.41
C ASP A 71 7.48 4.96 2.94
N VAL A 72 6.33 5.54 2.57
CA VAL A 72 5.71 5.38 1.26
C VAL A 72 6.60 5.91 0.13
N GLU A 73 7.48 6.87 0.41
CA GLU A 73 8.42 7.39 -0.59
C GLU A 73 9.43 6.33 -1.06
N TRP A 74 9.72 5.31 -0.23
CA TRP A 74 10.60 4.21 -0.62
C TRP A 74 10.08 3.43 -1.82
N LEU A 75 8.75 3.36 -2.00
CA LEU A 75 8.11 2.65 -3.11
C LEU A 75 8.34 3.31 -4.47
N PHE A 76 8.70 4.59 -4.48
CA PHE A 76 8.80 5.40 -5.69
C PHE A 76 10.17 6.08 -5.85
N ALA A 77 11.14 5.78 -4.99
CA ALA A 77 12.48 6.33 -5.11
C ALA A 77 13.19 5.80 -6.37
N GLU A 78 14.02 6.64 -6.96
CA GLU A 78 14.88 6.26 -8.09
C GLU A 78 16.34 6.68 -7.80
N PRO A 79 17.24 5.71 -7.51
CA PRO A 79 17.00 4.26 -7.45
C PRO A 79 16.17 3.85 -6.22
N LEU A 80 15.51 2.70 -6.30
CA LEU A 80 14.88 2.07 -5.14
C LEU A 80 15.91 1.87 -4.02
N PRO A 81 15.53 2.11 -2.75
CA PRO A 81 16.45 1.93 -1.64
C PRO A 81 16.83 0.45 -1.48
N LYS A 82 18.02 0.18 -0.92
CA LYS A 82 18.43 -1.19 -0.65
C LYS A 82 17.52 -1.80 0.41
N SER A 83 16.86 -2.90 0.07
CA SER A 83 15.89 -3.58 0.95
C SER A 83 16.47 -3.92 2.32
N TYR A 84 17.74 -4.36 2.38
CA TYR A 84 18.40 -4.67 3.65
C TYR A 84 18.57 -3.45 4.56
N GLU A 85 18.96 -2.29 4.00
CA GLU A 85 19.10 -1.05 4.77
C GLU A 85 17.74 -0.61 5.34
N LYS A 86 16.68 -0.64 4.51
CA LYS A 86 15.32 -0.30 4.95
C LYS A 86 14.78 -1.27 5.99
N LEU A 87 15.10 -2.56 5.87
CA LEU A 87 14.74 -3.55 6.89
C LEU A 87 15.41 -3.23 8.24
N GLN A 88 16.69 -2.84 8.24
CA GLN A 88 17.36 -2.43 9.48
C GLN A 88 16.70 -1.18 10.11
N GLU A 89 16.23 -0.23 9.30
CA GLU A 89 15.46 0.93 9.81
C GLU A 89 14.14 0.49 10.45
N ILE A 90 13.41 -0.44 9.81
CA ILE A 90 12.16 -0.99 10.37
C ILE A 90 12.41 -1.67 11.71
N LEU A 91 13.51 -2.43 11.82
CA LEU A 91 13.90 -3.14 13.04
C LEU A 91 14.47 -2.23 14.13
N GLY A 92 14.73 -0.94 13.85
CA GLY A 92 15.33 -0.01 14.81
C GLY A 92 16.84 -0.22 15.03
N ASN A 93 17.53 -0.82 14.06
CA ASN A 93 18.95 -1.17 14.13
C ASN A 93 19.88 -0.11 13.49
N LEU A 94 19.35 1.06 13.11
CA LEU A 94 20.07 2.16 12.46
C LEU A 94 19.86 3.48 13.22
#